data_AF-A0A8D8GAA9-F1
#
_entry.id   AF-A0A8D8GAA9-F1
#
_cell.length_a   1.000
_cell.length_b   1.000
_cell.length_c   1.000
_cell.angle_alpha   90.00
_cell.angle_beta   90.00
_cell.angle_gamma   90.00
#
_symmetry.space_group_name_H-M   'P 1'
#
loop_
_entity.id
_entity.type
_entity.pdbx_description
1 polymer ?
#
loop_
_entity_poly.entity_id
_entity_poly.type
_entity_poly.pdbx_seq_one_letter_code
_entity_poly.pdbx_strand_id
1 'polypeptide(L)'
;SSDLLVKKTDLLDQHADHGVQEAEPSCKHCNRPFPKEALKAHRQQCEQRPPRRSLQNIQCAHCPKRFAREASFQLHLNFHNGIRTVQCRNEGCTKMFTIGKRRYEHEKNCIEPQNVHIC
;
A
#
# COMPACT_ATOMS: atom_id res chain seq x y z
N SER A 1 -7.93 39.05 -16.62
CA SER A 1 -7.32 38.59 -15.37
C SER A 1 -6.99 37.12 -15.53
N SER A 2 -5.78 36.61 -15.39
CA SER A 2 -4.46 37.18 -15.11
C SER A 2 -3.43 36.11 -15.49
N ASP A 3 -2.26 36.54 -15.90
CA ASP A 3 -1.06 35.77 -16.23
C ASP A 3 -0.47 34.88 -15.10
N LEU A 4 0.52 34.06 -15.51
CA LEU A 4 1.75 33.60 -14.82
C LEU A 4 1.90 32.12 -14.39
N LEU A 5 2.68 31.40 -15.20
CA LEU A 5 3.95 30.68 -14.90
C LEU A 5 4.12 29.83 -13.60
N VAL A 6 4.20 28.49 -13.79
CA VAL A 6 5.36 27.58 -13.51
C VAL A 6 5.70 27.14 -12.04
N LYS A 7 5.37 25.89 -11.66
CA LYS A 7 6.27 24.71 -11.29
C LYS A 7 5.62 23.63 -10.38
N LYS A 8 5.72 22.37 -10.87
CA LYS A 8 6.06 21.05 -10.23
C LYS A 8 5.57 20.69 -8.82
N THR A 9 5.03 19.47 -8.69
CA THR A 9 5.51 18.31 -7.88
C THR A 9 4.41 17.23 -7.87
N ASP A 10 4.58 16.11 -8.57
CA ASP A 10 5.10 14.82 -8.10
C ASP A 10 4.02 13.86 -7.54
N LEU A 11 4.14 12.58 -7.88
CA LEU A 11 3.50 11.38 -7.30
C LEU A 11 2.20 10.83 -7.92
N LEU A 12 2.41 9.98 -8.93
CA LEU A 12 1.99 8.57 -9.02
C LEU A 12 0.50 8.22 -8.77
N ASP A 13 -0.23 7.88 -9.84
CA ASP A 13 -0.72 6.50 -10.12
C ASP A 13 -1.45 6.51 -11.47
N GLN A 14 -0.76 6.13 -12.55
CA GLN A 14 -1.38 5.96 -13.87
C GLN A 14 -1.60 4.47 -14.13
N HIS A 15 -2.67 3.93 -13.56
CA HIS A 15 -3.26 2.70 -14.05
C HIS A 15 -4.77 2.88 -14.20
N ALA A 16 -5.18 3.45 -15.33
CA ALA A 16 -6.53 3.30 -15.84
C ALA A 16 -6.50 3.29 -17.38
N ASP A 17 -7.06 2.20 -17.91
CA ASP A 17 -7.72 2.03 -19.20
C ASP A 17 -6.88 2.00 -20.49
N HIS A 18 -6.72 0.78 -21.05
CA HIS A 18 -7.05 0.48 -22.46
C HIS A 18 -7.54 -0.98 -22.50
N GLY A 19 -8.74 -1.18 -23.02
CA GLY A 19 -9.44 -2.46 -23.03
C GLY A 19 -8.88 -3.53 -23.98
N VAL A 20 -9.66 -4.61 -24.02
CA VAL A 20 -9.51 -5.88 -24.76
C VAL A 20 -8.80 -6.99 -23.95
N GLN A 21 -9.64 -7.87 -23.42
CA GLN A 21 -9.27 -9.14 -22.81
C GLN A 21 -8.86 -10.13 -23.91
N GLU A 22 -7.60 -10.11 -24.32
CA GLU A 22 -6.93 -11.32 -24.80
C GLU A 22 -5.95 -11.74 -23.71
N ALA A 23 -5.89 -13.03 -23.38
CA ALA A 23 -5.00 -13.54 -22.34
C ALA A 23 -3.53 -13.34 -22.77
N GLU A 24 -2.97 -12.17 -22.50
CA GLU A 24 -1.59 -11.84 -22.80
C GLU A 24 -0.66 -12.88 -22.16
N PRO A 25 0.37 -13.35 -22.89
CA PRO A 25 1.24 -14.37 -22.37
C PRO A 25 1.99 -13.83 -21.15
N SER A 26 1.72 -14.42 -19.99
CA SER A 26 2.38 -14.04 -18.75
C SER A 26 3.70 -14.78 -18.55
N CYS A 27 4.61 -14.15 -17.81
CA CYS A 27 5.85 -14.80 -17.43
C CYS A 27 5.61 -15.88 -16.37
N LYS A 28 6.05 -17.12 -16.61
CA LYS A 28 5.89 -18.23 -15.65
C LYS A 28 6.63 -18.01 -14.32
N HIS A 29 7.66 -17.15 -14.27
CA HIS A 29 8.46 -16.89 -13.07
C HIS A 29 7.93 -15.74 -12.20
N CYS A 30 7.29 -14.73 -12.80
CA CYS A 30 6.80 -13.55 -12.08
C CYS A 30 5.31 -13.25 -12.26
N ASN A 31 4.63 -14.02 -13.11
CA ASN A 31 3.20 -13.98 -13.47
C ASN A 31 2.67 -12.61 -13.90
N ARG A 32 3.55 -11.76 -14.43
CA ARG A 32 3.16 -10.47 -15.03
C ARG A 32 2.78 -10.67 -16.50
N PRO A 33 1.69 -10.03 -16.98
CA PRO A 33 1.34 -10.01 -18.40
C PRO A 33 2.33 -9.13 -19.16
N PHE A 34 2.69 -9.57 -20.35
CA PHE A 34 3.51 -8.80 -21.27
C PHE A 34 3.05 -9.05 -22.70
N PRO A 35 3.18 -8.04 -23.59
CA PRO A 35 3.10 -8.29 -25.02
C PRO A 35 4.21 -9.27 -25.43
N LYS A 36 3.93 -10.13 -26.41
CA LYS A 36 4.81 -11.24 -26.85
C LYS A 36 6.27 -10.81 -27.05
N GLU A 37 6.48 -9.65 -27.67
CA GLU A 37 7.82 -9.10 -27.95
C GLU A 37 8.56 -8.69 -26.67
N ALA A 38 7.86 -8.11 -25.69
CA ALA A 38 8.44 -7.71 -24.41
C ALA A 38 8.67 -8.90 -23.47
N LEU A 39 7.88 -9.98 -23.61
CA LEU A 39 8.03 -11.18 -22.79
C LEU A 39 9.37 -11.88 -23.03
N LYS A 40 9.89 -11.84 -24.27
CA LYS A 40 11.17 -12.45 -24.63
C LYS A 40 12.35 -11.75 -23.95
N ALA A 41 12.38 -10.42 -23.99
CA ALA A 41 13.38 -9.62 -23.29
C ALA A 41 13.23 -9.74 -21.76
N HIS A 42 11.98 -9.76 -21.27
CA HIS A 42 11.70 -9.97 -19.86
C HIS A 42 12.19 -11.33 -19.34
N ARG A 43 12.00 -12.43 -20.09
CA ARG A 43 12.44 -13.77 -19.68
C ARG A 43 13.94 -13.81 -19.36
N GLN A 44 14.77 -13.23 -20.23
CA GLN A 44 16.22 -13.21 -20.05
C GLN A 44 16.63 -12.52 -18.74
N GLN A 45 15.94 -11.44 -18.37
CA GLN A 45 16.21 -10.73 -17.11
C GLN A 45 15.51 -11.38 -15.90
N CYS A 46 14.40 -12.08 -16.12
CA CYS A 46 13.63 -12.74 -15.08
C CYS A 46 14.24 -14.09 -14.67
N GLU A 47 14.93 -14.80 -15.56
CA GLU A 47 15.62 -16.07 -15.28
C GLU A 47 16.79 -15.88 -14.31
N GLN A 48 17.44 -14.71 -14.32
CA GLN A 48 18.48 -14.36 -13.35
C GLN A 48 17.92 -13.91 -11.99
N ARG A 49 16.61 -13.71 -11.90
CA ARG A 49 15.95 -13.34 -10.65
C ARG A 49 15.34 -14.61 -10.05
N PRO A 50 15.62 -14.97 -8.80
CA PRO A 50 15.02 -16.16 -8.20
C PRO A 50 13.50 -16.07 -8.35
N PRO A 51 12.82 -17.21 -8.65
CA PRO A 51 11.37 -17.24 -8.74
C PRO A 51 10.83 -16.57 -7.48
N ARG A 52 9.75 -15.79 -7.62
CA ARG A 52 9.05 -15.19 -6.49
C ARG A 52 8.38 -16.34 -5.72
N ARG A 53 9.19 -17.20 -5.06
CA ARG A 53 8.79 -18.25 -4.13
C ARG A 53 7.69 -17.65 -3.32
N SER A 54 6.52 -18.28 -3.31
CA SER A 54 5.33 -17.83 -2.61
C SER A 54 5.70 -17.22 -1.25
N LEU A 55 5.96 -15.90 -1.25
CA LEU A 55 6.52 -15.23 -0.08
C LEU A 55 5.47 -15.20 1.02
N GLN A 56 4.21 -15.45 0.66
CA GLN A 56 3.07 -15.69 1.54
C GLN A 56 3.17 -17.03 2.27
N ASN A 57 4.28 -17.25 2.97
CA ASN A 57 4.51 -18.41 3.82
C ASN A 57 3.98 -18.21 5.25
N ILE A 58 3.63 -16.99 5.65
CA ILE A 58 3.22 -16.70 7.02
C ILE A 58 1.69 -16.64 7.09
N GLN A 59 1.08 -17.67 7.66
CA GLN A 59 -0.36 -17.77 7.82
C GLN A 59 -0.78 -17.34 9.23
N CYS A 60 -1.87 -16.58 9.32
CA CYS A 60 -2.45 -16.25 10.62
C CYS A 60 -3.17 -17.46 11.23
N ALA A 61 -3.01 -17.65 12.54
CA ALA A 61 -3.70 -18.69 13.29
C ALA A 61 -5.20 -18.38 13.51
N HIS A 62 -5.59 -17.10 13.48
CA HIS A 62 -6.95 -16.65 13.77
C HIS A 62 -7.79 -16.39 12.52
N CYS A 63 -7.20 -16.37 11.32
CA CYS A 63 -7.91 -16.13 10.07
C CYS A 63 -7.17 -16.70 8.86
N PRO A 64 -7.81 -16.89 7.70
CA PRO A 64 -7.18 -17.52 6.52
C PRO A 64 -6.17 -16.60 5.80
N LYS A 65 -5.81 -15.43 6.35
CA LYS A 65 -4.89 -14.49 5.70
C LYS A 65 -3.46 -15.01 5.72
N ARG A 66 -2.75 -14.75 4.62
CA ARG A 66 -1.33 -15.07 4.44
C ARG A 66 -0.53 -13.82 4.08
N PHE A 67 0.68 -13.73 4.61
CA PHE A 67 1.52 -12.54 4.53
C PHE A 67 2.89 -12.87 3.95
N ALA A 68 3.35 -11.96 3.09
CA ALA A 68 4.61 -12.11 2.38
C ALA A 68 5.86 -11.81 3.24
N ARG A 69 5.66 -11.15 4.38
CA ARG A 69 6.70 -10.55 5.22
C ARG A 69 6.25 -10.60 6.67
N GLU A 70 7.20 -10.86 7.56
CA GLU A 70 6.97 -10.90 9.01
C GLU A 70 6.42 -9.57 9.54
N ALA A 71 6.98 -8.43 9.12
CA ALA A 71 6.50 -7.11 9.55
C ALA A 71 5.01 -6.89 9.23
N SER A 72 4.54 -7.36 8.07
CA SER A 72 3.12 -7.26 7.70
C SER A 72 2.24 -8.23 8.50
N PHE A 73 2.78 -9.40 8.86
CA PHE A 73 2.11 -10.38 9.71
C PHE A 73 1.96 -9.86 11.15
N GLN A 74 3.02 -9.34 11.77
CA GLN A 74 2.98 -8.75 13.11
C GLN A 74 2.00 -7.58 13.19
N LEU A 75 2.03 -6.70 12.18
CA LEU A 75 1.05 -5.62 12.07
C LEU A 75 -0.39 -6.14 12.01
N HIS A 76 -0.60 -7.25 11.30
CA HIS A 76 -1.90 -7.91 11.23
C HIS A 76 -2.33 -8.49 12.59
N LEU A 77 -1.42 -9.12 13.34
CA LEU A 77 -1.72 -9.63 14.67
C LEU A 77 -2.16 -8.54 15.64
N ASN A 78 -1.62 -7.32 15.51
CA ASN A 78 -2.07 -6.19 16.31
C ASN A 78 -3.58 -5.91 16.16
N PHE A 79 -4.18 -6.21 15.00
CA PHE A 79 -5.64 -6.09 14.83
C PHE A 79 -6.41 -7.14 15.62
N HIS A 80 -5.91 -8.38 15.68
CA HIS A 80 -6.52 -9.43 16.51
C HIS A 80 -6.40 -9.11 17.99
N ASN A 81 -5.25 -8.59 18.40
CA ASN A 81 -4.97 -8.24 19.80
C ASN A 81 -5.53 -6.88 20.21
N GLY A 82 -6.16 -6.14 19.29
CA GLY A 82 -6.67 -4.78 19.55
C GLY A 82 -5.59 -3.74 19.85
N ILE A 83 -4.31 -4.07 19.61
CA ILE A 83 -3.17 -3.21 19.89
C ILE A 83 -3.17 -2.05 18.89
N ARG A 84 -3.19 -0.83 19.44
CA ARG A 84 -3.13 0.42 18.68
C ARG A 84 -1.92 1.20 19.16
N THR A 85 -0.86 1.18 18.37
CA THR A 85 0.43 1.79 18.74
C THR A 85 0.59 3.21 18.22
N VAL A 86 -0.29 3.68 17.33
CA VAL A 86 -0.12 4.93 16.62
C VAL A 86 -1.21 5.93 17.03
N GLN A 87 -0.86 6.88 17.89
CA GLN A 87 -1.77 7.97 18.30
C GLN A 87 -1.90 9.04 17.21
N CYS A 88 -3.09 9.63 17.11
CA CYS A 88 -3.31 10.87 16.35
C CYS A 88 -2.34 11.96 16.82
N ARG A 89 -1.77 12.71 15.88
CA ARG A 89 -0.85 13.82 16.19
C ARG A 89 -1.56 15.15 16.44
N ASN A 90 -2.88 15.19 16.24
CA ASN A 90 -3.63 16.41 16.48
C ASN A 90 -3.83 16.57 18.00
N GLU A 91 -3.41 17.73 18.51
CA GLU A 91 -3.62 18.14 19.89
C GLU A 91 -5.11 18.06 20.25
N GLY A 92 -5.43 17.44 21.39
CA GLY A 92 -6.81 17.18 21.83
C GLY A 92 -7.42 15.87 21.33
N CYS A 93 -6.78 15.16 20.39
CA CYS A 93 -7.27 13.87 19.93
C CYS A 93 -6.59 12.68 20.63
N THR A 94 -7.38 11.86 21.30
CA THR A 94 -6.90 10.64 22.01
C THR A 94 -7.00 9.38 21.16
N LYS A 95 -7.41 9.48 19.89
CA LYS A 95 -7.64 8.32 19.03
C LYS A 95 -6.31 7.65 18.66
N MET A 96 -6.29 6.33 18.80
CA MET A 96 -5.15 5.49 18.46
C MET A 96 -5.51 4.51 17.34
N PHE A 97 -4.50 4.14 16.54
CA PHE A 97 -4.64 3.30 15.37
C PHE A 97 -3.57 2.22 15.37
N THR A 98 -3.89 1.09 14.73
CA THR A 98 -2.95 -0.03 14.57
C THR A 98 -1.87 0.27 13.53
N ILE A 99 -2.17 1.13 12.55
CA ILE A 99 -1.27 1.45 11.43
C ILE A 99 -1.30 2.95 11.11
N GLY A 100 -0.16 3.49 10.67
CA GLY A 100 -0.01 4.92 10.35
C GLY A 100 -0.93 5.41 9.23
N LYS A 101 -1.23 4.56 8.23
CA LYS A 101 -2.18 4.92 7.15
C LYS A 101 -3.57 5.27 7.70
N ARG A 102 -4.08 4.48 8.65
CA ARG A 102 -5.39 4.72 9.29
C ARG A 102 -5.38 6.00 10.13
N ARG A 103 -4.28 6.24 10.86
CA ARG A 103 -4.10 7.52 11.56
C ARG A 103 -4.13 8.69 10.58
N TYR A 104 -3.37 8.62 9.49
CA TYR A 104 -3.31 9.69 8.50
C TYR A 104 -4.68 9.96 7.83
N GLU A 105 -5.42 8.91 7.48
CA GLU A 105 -6.81 9.04 6.97
C GLU A 105 -7.72 9.73 7.99
N HIS A 106 -7.56 9.42 9.28
CA HIS A 106 -8.28 10.08 10.35
C HIS A 106 -7.86 11.55 10.54
N GLU A 107 -6.54 11.83 10.54
CA GLU A 107 -5.97 13.18 10.72
C GLU A 107 -6.55 14.19 9.73
N LYS A 108 -6.84 13.76 8.49
CA LYS A 108 -7.44 14.63 7.46
C LYS A 108 -8.79 15.24 7.86
N ASN A 109 -9.57 14.52 8.66
CA ASN A 109 -10.92 14.91 9.07
C ASN A 109 -11.03 15.01 10.59
N CYS A 110 -9.90 15.11 11.30
CA CYS A 110 -9.89 15.16 12.77
C CYS A 110 -10.14 16.60 13.24
N ILE A 111 -11.41 16.90 13.52
CA ILE A 111 -11.92 18.22 13.94
C ILE A 111 -12.22 18.27 15.45
N GLU A 112 -11.57 17.45 16.29
CA GLU A 112 -11.83 17.54 17.74
C GLU A 112 -11.45 18.93 18.26
N PRO A 113 -12.33 19.54 19.08
CA PRO A 113 -12.19 20.95 19.44
C PRO A 113 -10.92 21.11 20.26
N GLN A 114 -10.10 22.04 19.80
CA GLN A 114 -9.07 22.68 20.60
C GLN A 114 -9.71 23.08 21.93
N ASN A 115 -9.35 22.39 23.03
CA ASN A 115 -9.67 22.86 24.36
C ASN A 115 -8.70 24.02 24.66
N VAL A 116 -8.84 25.11 23.93
CA VAL A 116 -8.18 26.38 24.21
C VAL A 116 -8.95 27.01 25.35
N HIS A 117 -8.44 26.80 26.57
CA HIS A 117 -8.75 27.65 27.71
C HIS A 117 -8.23 29.06 27.40
N ILE A 118 -9.05 29.87 26.73
CA ILE A 118 -8.83 31.31 26.68
C ILE A 118 -9.38 31.85 28.00
N CYS A 119 -8.45 32.21 28.87
CA CYS A 119 -8.68 32.92 30.12
C CYS A 119 -9.40 34.25 29.91
#